data_AF-A0A933J129-F1
#
_entry.id   AF-A0A933J129-F1
#
_cell.length_a   1.000
_cell.length_b   1.000
_cell.length_c   1.000
_cell.angle_alpha   90.00
_cell.angle_beta   90.00
_cell.angle_gamma   90.00
#
_symmetry.space_group_name_H-M   'P 1'
#
loop_
_entity.id
_entity.type
_entity.pdbx_description
1 polymer ?
#
loop_
_entity_poly.entity_id
_entity_poly.type
_entity_poly.pdbx_seq_one_letter_code
_entity_poly.pdbx_strand_id
1 'polypeptide(L)'
;MNVIAAPQRIAEIFSVLPEEDRRAILNVGIAFRRVDLEKRLVRSQSQIREFETKYNTTIDQLEKAGLPDDADYLMHEDYIEWHHWARVAEKTRKILDILDALAEKPQE
;
A
#
# COMPACT_ATOMS: atom_id res chain seq x y z
N MET A 1 -7.83 -12.09 -21.18
CA MET A 1 -7.83 -10.88 -22.03
C MET A 1 -7.65 -9.69 -21.09
N ASN A 2 -6.45 -9.14 -21.03
CA ASN A 2 -6.11 -8.11 -20.05
C ASN A 2 -6.55 -6.75 -20.60
N VAL A 3 -7.67 -6.22 -20.12
CA VAL A 3 -8.15 -4.90 -20.53
C VAL A 3 -7.42 -3.87 -19.67
N ILE A 4 -6.24 -3.45 -20.10
CA ILE A 4 -5.63 -2.22 -19.59
C ILE A 4 -6.22 -1.09 -20.43
N ALA A 5 -7.46 -0.73 -20.15
CA ALA A 5 -8.06 0.49 -20.69
C ALA A 5 -7.42 1.70 -20.00
N ALA A 6 -7.13 2.77 -20.77
CA ALA A 6 -6.67 4.03 -20.20
C ALA A 6 -7.66 4.53 -19.12
N PRO A 7 -7.22 5.28 -18.09
CA PRO A 7 -8.07 5.67 -16.96
C PRO A 7 -9.41 6.30 -17.37
N GLN A 8 -9.41 7.16 -18.40
CA GLN A 8 -10.66 7.74 -18.93
C GLN A 8 -11.63 6.68 -19.46
N ARG A 9 -11.10 5.69 -20.18
CA ARG A 9 -11.90 4.61 -20.79
C ARG A 9 -12.50 3.66 -19.74
N ILE A 10 -11.84 3.45 -18.60
CA ILE A 10 -12.42 2.67 -17.49
C ILE A 10 -13.63 3.41 -16.90
N ALA A 11 -13.49 4.70 -16.61
CA ALA A 11 -14.58 5.50 -16.05
C ALA A 11 -15.79 5.56 -17.01
N GLU A 12 -15.55 5.74 -18.30
CA GLU A 12 -16.58 5.73 -19.35
C GLU A 12 -17.32 4.39 -19.40
N ILE A 13 -16.61 3.27 -19.49
CA ILE A 13 -17.21 1.92 -19.51
C ILE A 13 -17.97 1.65 -18.20
N PHE A 14 -17.44 2.09 -17.07
CA PHE A 14 -18.11 1.90 -15.80
C PHE A 14 -19.39 2.70 -15.71
N SER A 15 -19.41 3.92 -16.27
CA SER A 15 -20.56 4.83 -16.22
C SER A 15 -21.78 4.32 -17.00
N VAL A 16 -21.58 3.51 -18.05
CA VAL A 16 -22.69 2.96 -18.85
C VAL A 16 -23.40 1.77 -18.19
N LEU A 17 -22.81 1.17 -17.15
CA LEU A 17 -23.45 0.09 -16.40
C LEU A 17 -24.61 0.63 -15.55
N PRO A 18 -25.71 -0.12 -15.35
CA PRO A 18 -26.74 0.22 -14.37
C PRO A 18 -26.15 0.46 -12.97
N GLU A 19 -26.79 1.33 -12.19
CA GLU A 19 -26.28 1.73 -10.88
C GLU A 19 -26.12 0.56 -9.91
N GLU A 20 -27.05 -0.40 -9.95
CA GLU A 20 -27.00 -1.64 -9.17
C GLU A 20 -25.77 -2.47 -9.53
N ASP A 21 -25.49 -2.67 -10.82
CA ASP A 21 -24.31 -3.40 -11.29
C ASP A 21 -23.01 -2.68 -10.91
N ARG A 22 -22.97 -1.35 -11.01
CA ARG A 22 -21.82 -0.56 -10.56
C ARG A 22 -21.55 -0.78 -9.07
N ARG A 23 -22.58 -0.74 -8.23
CA ARG A 23 -22.46 -1.00 -6.79
C ARG A 23 -22.00 -2.42 -6.50
N ALA A 24 -22.59 -3.42 -7.16
CA ALA A 24 -22.21 -4.80 -6.98
C ALA A 24 -20.73 -5.03 -7.34
N ILE A 25 -20.28 -4.50 -8.48
CA ILE A 25 -18.88 -4.60 -8.91
C ILE A 25 -17.95 -3.87 -7.94
N LEU A 26 -18.31 -2.66 -7.47
CA LEU A 26 -17.51 -1.93 -6.49
C LEU A 26 -17.39 -2.69 -5.17
N ASN A 27 -18.49 -3.21 -4.63
CA ASN A 27 -18.48 -3.94 -3.36
C ASN A 27 -17.61 -5.20 -3.42
N VAL A 28 -17.74 -5.98 -4.50
CA VAL A 28 -16.89 -7.15 -4.74
C VAL A 28 -15.43 -6.72 -4.89
N GLY A 29 -15.16 -5.70 -5.70
CA GLY A 29 -13.83 -5.17 -5.93
C GLY A 29 -13.15 -4.67 -4.66
N ILE A 30 -13.88 -3.92 -3.82
CA ILE A 30 -13.42 -3.42 -2.52
C ILE A 30 -13.05 -4.59 -1.61
N ALA A 31 -13.91 -5.60 -1.48
CA ALA A 31 -13.65 -6.75 -0.62
C ALA A 31 -12.37 -7.50 -1.02
N PHE A 32 -12.20 -7.82 -2.30
CA PHE A 32 -10.99 -8.49 -2.79
C PHE A 32 -9.73 -7.60 -2.65
N ARG A 33 -9.85 -6.32 -3.00
CA ARG A 33 -8.71 -5.40 -2.94
C ARG A 33 -8.25 -5.15 -1.52
N ARG A 34 -9.19 -5.07 -0.56
CA ARG A 34 -8.89 -4.92 0.86
C ARG A 34 -8.04 -6.07 1.38
N VAL A 35 -8.43 -7.32 1.11
CA VAL A 35 -7.68 -8.52 1.52
C VAL A 35 -6.26 -8.53 0.94
N ASP A 36 -6.09 -8.16 -0.33
CA ASP A 36 -4.77 -8.05 -0.96
C ASP A 36 -3.89 -6.99 -0.29
N LEU A 37 -4.45 -5.80 -0.04
CA LEU A 37 -3.74 -4.70 0.60
C LEU A 37 -3.40 -5.01 2.07
N GLU A 38 -4.27 -5.67 2.82
CA GLU A 38 -3.98 -6.10 4.20
C GLU A 38 -2.78 -7.06 4.24
N LYS A 39 -2.75 -8.05 3.34
CA LYS A 39 -1.60 -8.97 3.23
C LYS A 39 -0.32 -8.22 2.89
N ARG A 40 -0.40 -7.27 1.95
CA ARG A 40 0.75 -6.44 1.56
C ARG A 40 1.24 -5.58 2.71
N LEU A 41 0.32 -5.00 3.48
CA LEU A 41 0.65 -4.18 4.65
C LEU A 41 1.36 -5.02 5.71
N VAL A 42 0.81 -6.18 6.08
CA VAL A 42 1.42 -7.11 7.04
C VAL A 42 2.83 -7.50 6.59
N ARG A 43 3.01 -7.84 5.32
CA ARG A 43 4.34 -8.16 4.77
C ARG A 43 5.30 -6.99 4.90
N SER A 44 4.90 -5.79 4.46
CA SER A 44 5.77 -4.62 4.54
C SER A 44 6.15 -4.25 5.98
N GLN A 45 5.22 -4.40 6.93
CA GLN A 45 5.49 -4.19 8.35
C GLN A 45 6.45 -5.24 8.91
N SER A 46 6.36 -6.51 8.47
CA SER A 46 7.33 -7.55 8.84
C SER A 46 8.74 -7.19 8.38
N GLN A 47 8.91 -6.81 7.12
CA GLN A 47 10.22 -6.42 6.57
C GLN A 47 10.80 -5.20 7.32
N ILE A 48 9.98 -4.18 7.61
CA ILE A 48 10.40 -3.02 8.41
C ILE A 48 10.91 -3.47 9.79
N ARG A 49 10.15 -4.32 10.49
CA ARG A 49 10.54 -4.83 11.81
C ARG A 49 11.82 -5.66 11.79
N GLU A 50 12.07 -6.40 10.71
CA GLU A 50 13.31 -7.16 10.53
C GLU A 50 14.52 -6.21 10.49
N PHE A 51 14.44 -5.12 9.73
CA PHE A 51 15.49 -4.09 9.73
C PHE A 51 15.60 -3.36 11.06
N GLU A 52 14.48 -2.98 11.67
CA GLU A 52 14.46 -2.33 12.99
C GLU A 52 15.16 -3.20 14.04
N THR A 53 14.93 -4.50 13.99
CA THR A 53 15.55 -5.48 14.89
C THR A 53 17.04 -5.66 14.55
N LYS A 54 17.40 -5.75 13.27
CA LYS A 54 18.78 -5.93 12.81
C LYS A 54 19.68 -4.75 13.22
N TYR A 55 19.18 -3.53 13.08
CA TYR A 55 19.94 -2.30 13.32
C TYR A 55 19.64 -1.65 14.67
N ASN A 56 18.70 -2.19 15.44
CA ASN A 56 18.27 -1.69 16.74
C ASN A 56 17.91 -0.18 16.72
N THR A 57 17.23 0.25 15.67
CA THR A 57 16.78 1.63 15.46
C THR A 57 15.53 1.64 14.57
N THR A 58 14.90 2.79 14.37
CA THR A 58 13.82 2.95 13.38
C THR A 58 14.31 3.69 12.14
N ILE A 59 13.62 3.54 11.01
CA ILE A 59 13.99 4.25 9.77
C ILE A 59 13.93 5.77 9.98
N ASP A 60 12.93 6.26 10.73
CA ASP A 60 12.79 7.68 11.06
C ASP A 60 13.95 8.21 11.93
N GLN A 61 14.50 7.38 12.81
CA GLN A 61 15.67 7.72 13.60
C GLN A 61 16.93 7.73 12.73
N LEU A 62 17.07 6.71 11.87
CA LEU A 62 18.19 6.58 10.95
C LEU A 62 18.23 7.71 9.92
N GLU A 63 17.08 8.17 9.41
CA GLU A 63 16.98 9.33 8.53
C GLU A 63 17.46 10.63 9.19
N LYS A 64 17.16 10.80 10.49
CA LYS A 64 17.58 11.99 11.25
C LYS A 64 19.06 11.97 11.58
N ALA A 65 19.60 10.81 11.92
CA ALA A 65 21.00 10.64 12.28
C ALA A 65 21.92 10.56 11.06
N GLY A 66 21.39 10.11 9.92
CA GLY A 66 22.19 9.63 8.80
C GLY A 66 22.71 8.22 9.04
N LEU A 67 23.25 7.61 7.99
CA LEU A 67 23.98 6.35 8.14
C LEU A 67 25.27 6.60 8.94
N PRO A 68 25.70 5.64 9.79
CA PRO A 68 26.99 5.71 10.48
C PRO A 68 28.16 5.92 9.51
N ASP A 69 29.22 6.58 9.97
CA ASP A 69 30.43 6.80 9.17
C ASP A 69 31.14 5.50 8.77
N ASP A 70 30.93 4.42 9.53
CA ASP A 70 31.45 3.07 9.28
C ASP A 70 30.43 2.13 8.61
N ALA A 71 29.34 2.66 8.07
CA ALA A 71 28.33 1.88 7.35
C ALA A 71 28.96 1.13 6.16
N ASP A 72 28.78 -0.19 6.15
CA ASP A 72 29.25 -1.02 5.06
C ASP A 72 28.27 -1.04 3.89
N TYR A 73 28.70 -1.64 2.77
CA TYR A 73 27.87 -1.79 1.58
C TYR A 73 26.52 -2.46 1.87
N LEU A 74 26.50 -3.45 2.77
CA LEU A 74 25.29 -4.17 3.12
C LEU A 74 24.30 -3.24 3.84
N MET A 75 24.77 -2.40 4.76
CA MET A 75 23.92 -1.41 5.42
C MET A 75 23.35 -0.38 4.44
N HIS A 76 24.09 0.01 3.41
CA HIS A 76 23.57 0.88 2.35
C HIS A 76 22.43 0.22 1.56
N GLU A 77 22.59 -1.03 1.16
CA GLU A 77 21.54 -1.77 0.44
C GLU A 77 20.31 -2.00 1.32
N ASP A 78 20.52 -2.42 2.56
CA ASP A 78 19.45 -2.59 3.55
C ASP A 78 18.72 -1.27 3.81
N TYR A 79 19.43 -0.14 3.86
CA TYR A 79 18.82 1.18 4.00
C TYR A 79 17.89 1.52 2.84
N ILE A 80 18.31 1.25 1.60
CA ILE A 80 17.49 1.45 0.40
C ILE A 80 16.25 0.55 0.43
N GLU A 81 16.43 -0.73 0.78
CA GLU A 81 15.34 -1.68 0.87
C GLU A 81 14.36 -1.33 2.00
N TRP A 82 14.86 -0.90 3.16
CA TRP A 82 14.05 -0.47 4.28
C TRP A 82 13.15 0.72 3.89
N HIS A 83 13.70 1.70 3.18
CA HIS A 83 12.95 2.81 2.58
C HIS A 83 11.86 2.35 1.63
N HIS A 84 12.17 1.37 0.78
CA HIS A 84 11.19 0.78 -0.11
C HIS A 84 10.01 0.21 0.69
N TRP A 85 10.27 -0.59 1.73
CA TRP A 85 9.21 -1.20 2.53
C TRP A 85 8.40 -0.18 3.35
N ALA A 86 9.05 0.83 3.93
CA ALA A 86 8.38 1.96 4.59
C ALA A 86 7.39 2.65 3.65
N ARG A 87 7.81 2.96 2.43
CA ARG A 87 6.95 3.56 1.40
C ARG A 87 5.82 2.63 0.96
N VAL A 88 6.06 1.33 0.86
CA VAL A 88 5.02 0.35 0.56
C VAL A 88 3.98 0.31 1.68
N ALA A 89 4.40 0.28 2.94
CA ALA A 89 3.50 0.26 4.09
C ALA A 89 2.62 1.54 4.12
N GLU A 90 3.24 2.71 3.97
CA GLU A 90 2.54 4.00 3.95
C GLU A 90 1.50 4.08 2.83
N LYS A 91 1.90 3.76 1.59
CA LYS A 91 0.98 3.78 0.44
C LYS A 91 -0.16 2.78 0.61
N THR A 92 0.15 1.59 1.12
CA THR A 92 -0.86 0.54 1.32
C THR A 92 -1.87 0.96 2.38
N ARG A 93 -1.40 1.54 3.49
CA ARG A 93 -2.26 2.10 4.54
C ARG A 93 -3.21 3.18 3.98
N LYS A 94 -2.67 4.15 3.23
CA LYS A 94 -3.49 5.23 2.63
C LYS A 94 -4.63 4.69 1.76
N ILE A 95 -4.40 3.63 0.98
CA ILE A 95 -5.46 3.03 0.18
C ILE A 95 -6.46 2.26 1.05
N LEU A 96 -6.01 1.53 2.07
CA LEU A 96 -6.92 0.87 3.01
C LEU A 96 -7.84 1.89 3.71
N ASP A 97 -7.30 3.02 4.16
CA ASP A 97 -8.09 4.09 4.80
C ASP A 97 -9.16 4.65 3.85
N ILE A 98 -8.85 4.78 2.55
CA ILE A 98 -9.82 5.19 1.52
C ILE A 98 -10.92 4.12 1.36
N LEU A 99 -10.56 2.83 1.32
CA LEU A 99 -11.53 1.75 1.18
C LEU A 99 -12.46 1.65 2.40
N ASP A 100 -11.92 1.83 3.61
CA ASP A 100 -12.71 1.82 4.83
C ASP A 100 -13.68 3.01 4.86
N ALA A 101 -13.25 4.21 4.45
CA ALA A 101 -14.13 5.38 4.31
C ALA A 101 -15.24 5.21 3.26
N LEU A 102 -15.01 4.39 2.23
CA LEU A 102 -16.03 4.04 1.24
C LEU A 102 -17.05 3.02 1.78
N ALA A 103 -16.64 2.16 2.72
CA ALA A 103 -17.51 1.18 3.35
C ALA A 103 -18.35 1.75 4.50
N GLU A 104 -17.88 2.80 5.17
CA GLU A 104 -18.57 3.42 6.31
C GLU A 104 -19.71 4.38 5.93
N LYS A 105 -19.81 4.82 4.67
CA LYS A 105 -20.95 5.63 4.23
C LYS A 105 -22.16 4.73 3.96
N PRO A 106 -23.26 4.83 4.74
CA PRO A 106 -24.53 4.24 4.34
C PRO A 106 -24.92 4.91 3.02
N GLN A 107 -25.23 4.11 2.01
CA GLN A 107 -25.88 4.62 0.81
C GLN A 107 -27.33 4.94 1.19
N GLU A 108 -27.60 6.21 1.51
CA GLU A 108 -28.95 6.77 1.55
C GLU A 108 -29.60 6.78 0.17
#